data_AF-A0A4D4N7U8-F1
#
_entry.id   AF-A0A4D4N7U8-F1
#
_cell.length_a   1.000
_cell.length_b   1.000
_cell.length_c   1.000
_cell.angle_alpha   90.00
_cell.angle_beta   90.00
_cell.angle_gamma   90.00
#
_symmetry.space_group_name_H-M   'P 1'
#
loop_
_entity.id
_entity.type
_entity.pdbx_description
1 polymer ?
#
loop_
_entity_poly.entity_id
_entity_poly.type
_entity_poly.pdbx_seq_one_letter_code
_entity_poly.pdbx_strand_id
1 'polypeptide(L)' 'MICDGRGTPLKVITTAANVNDVTQTLALVDGIPPVAGRPGRPRKRPEALLGDKG' A
#
# COMPACT_ATOMS: atom_id res chain seq x y z
N MET A 1 -5.18 -1.57 -4.06
CA MET A 1 -5.33 -0.88 -2.75
C MET A 1 -4.33 -1.47 -1.78
N ILE A 2 -3.70 -0.66 -0.91
CA ILE A 2 -2.80 -1.12 0.16
C ILE A 2 -3.41 -0.78 1.50
N CYS A 3 -3.31 -1.73 2.45
CA CYS A 3 -3.78 -1.61 3.81
C CYS A 3 -2.67 -1.91 4.82
N ASP A 4 -2.86 -1.49 6.07
CA ASP A 4 -2.04 -1.97 7.18
C ASP A 4 -2.43 -3.42 7.57
N GLY A 5 -1.70 -4.00 8.53
CA GLY A 5 -1.97 -5.36 9.02
C GLY A 5 -3.30 -5.53 9.77
N ARG A 6 -4.08 -4.46 9.99
CA ARG A 6 -5.42 -4.47 10.59
C ARG A 6 -6.52 -4.22 9.54
N GLY A 7 -6.16 -4.05 8.27
CA GLY A 7 -7.09 -3.76 7.18
C GLY A 7 -7.41 -2.27 7.00
N THR A 8 -6.72 -1.36 7.70
CA THR A 8 -6.90 0.09 7.52
C THR A 8 -6.32 0.50 6.16
N PRO A 9 -7.10 1.14 5.25
CA PRO A 9 -6.59 1.59 3.96
C PRO A 9 -5.49 2.65 4.13
N LEU A 10 -4.32 2.44 3.51
CA LEU A 10 -3.21 3.39 3.47
C LEU A 10 -3.15 4.16 2.16
N LYS A 11 -3.43 3.49 1.03
CA LYS A 11 -3.48 4.10 -0.31
C LYS A 11 -4.45 3.34 -1.21
N VAL A 12 -5.24 4.09 -1.96
CA VAL A 12 -6.16 3.57 -2.98
C VAL A 12 -5.84 4.26 -4.31
N ILE A 13 -5.82 3.48 -5.39
CA ILE A 13 -5.79 3.96 -6.77
C ILE A 13 -6.97 3.30 -7.46
N THR A 14 -7.74 4.07 -8.21
CA THR A 14 -8.86 3.59 -9.02
C THR A 14 -8.44 3.61 -10.48
N THR A 15 -8.66 2.52 -11.19
CA THR A 15 -8.32 2.35 -12.60
C THR A 15 -9.55 2.09 -13.47
N ALA A 16 -9.34 2.20 -14.78
CA ALA A 16 -10.25 1.63 -15.75
C ALA A 16 -10.34 0.10 -15.61
N ALA A 17 -11.40 -0.49 -16.17
CA ALA A 17 -11.59 -1.93 -16.16
C ALA A 17 -10.42 -2.67 -16.83
N ASN A 18 -10.04 -3.81 -16.25
CA ASN A 18 -9.03 -4.74 -16.78
C ASN A 18 -7.59 -4.17 -16.88
N VAL A 19 -7.24 -3.19 -16.04
CA VAL A 19 -5.84 -2.75 -15.84
C VAL A 19 -5.14 -3.74 -14.93
N ASN A 20 -3.95 -4.19 -15.33
CA ASN A 20 -3.17 -5.14 -14.56
C ASN A 20 -2.58 -4.51 -13.28
N ASP A 21 -2.83 -5.11 -12.13
CA ASP A 21 -2.40 -4.61 -10.82
C ASP A 21 -0.89 -4.58 -10.62
N VAL A 22 -0.10 -5.43 -11.32
CA VAL A 22 1.37 -5.43 -11.21
C VAL A 22 1.95 -4.07 -11.60
N THR A 23 1.34 -3.40 -12.58
CA THR A 23 1.76 -2.06 -13.02
C THR A 23 1.40 -0.97 -12.01
N GLN A 24 0.47 -1.23 -11.10
CA GLN A 24 -0.04 -0.29 -10.10
C GLN A 24 0.61 -0.46 -8.74
N THR A 25 1.16 -1.64 -8.45
CA THR A 25 1.74 -2.00 -7.15
C THR A 25 2.80 -1.01 -6.69
N LEU A 26 3.71 -0.60 -7.57
CA LEU A 26 4.75 0.38 -7.23
C LEU A 26 4.15 1.73 -6.85
N ALA A 27 3.19 2.22 -7.64
CA ALA A 27 2.50 3.49 -7.36
C ALA A 27 1.73 3.46 -6.04
N LEU A 28 1.17 2.30 -5.66
CA LEU A 28 0.52 2.12 -4.37
C LEU A 28 1.53 2.17 -3.22
N VAL A 29 2.68 1.49 -3.34
CA VAL A 29 3.71 1.43 -2.29
C VAL A 29 4.37 2.80 -2.09
N ASP A 30 4.74 3.49 -3.18
CA ASP A 30 5.35 4.82 -3.10
C ASP A 30 4.36 5.89 -2.59
N GLY A 31 3.06 5.62 -2.74
CA GLY A 31 1.99 6.48 -2.26
C GLY A 31 1.63 6.32 -0.78
N ILE A 32 2.29 5.44 -0.02
CA ILE A 32 1.98 5.21 1.41
C ILE A 32 2.31 6.48 2.23
N PRO A 33 1.34 7.05 2.97
CA PRO A 33 1.59 8.20 3.82
C PRO A 33 2.51 7.83 5.00
N PRO A 34 3.16 8.80 5.67
CA PRO A 34 3.86 8.51 6.92
C PRO A 34 2.91 7.88 7.95
N VAL A 35 3.23 6.66 8.38
CA VAL A 35 2.49 5.93 9.41
C VAL A 35 3.18 6.15 10.75
N ALA A 36 2.47 6.78 11.69
CA ALA A 36 2.92 7.03 13.06
C ALA A 36 2.37 5.96 14.04
N GLY A 37 2.82 5.97 15.30
CA GLY A 37 2.30 5.08 16.36
C GLY A 37 3.32 4.16 17.02
N ARG A 38 4.59 4.19 16.59
CA ARG A 38 5.74 3.61 17.30
C ARG A 38 6.78 4.71 17.56
N PRO A 39 7.60 4.62 18.63
CA PRO A 39 8.66 5.59 18.89
C PRO A 39 9.62 5.73 17.70
N GLY A 40 10.01 6.97 17.39
CA GLY A 40 10.92 7.29 16.28
C GLY A 40 10.24 7.96 15.07
N ARG A 41 10.96 8.02 13.94
CA ARG A 41 10.48 8.67 12.70
C ARG A 41 9.32 7.86 12.09
N PRO A 42 8.21 8.50 11.68
CA PRO A 42 7.13 7.83 10.97
C PRO A 42 7.64 7.06 9.74
N ARG A 43 7.17 5.83 9.57
CA ARG A 43 7.60 4.94 8.48
C ARG A 43 6.73 5.17 7.25
N LYS A 44 7.34 5.12 6.06
CA LYS A 44 6.63 5.23 4.77
C LYS A 44 6.71 3.98 3.91
N ARG A 45 7.62 3.04 4.23
CA ARG A 45 7.81 1.81 3.47
C ARG A 45 7.54 0.59 4.35
N PRO A 46 6.76 -0.39 3.86
CA PRO A 46 6.56 -1.65 4.55
C PRO A 46 7.82 -2.51 4.47
N GLU A 47 7.98 -3.43 5.42
CA GLU A 47 9.08 -4.42 5.39
C GLU A 47 8.79 -5.56 4.41
N ALA A 48 7.52 -5.91 4.26
CA ALA A 48 7.05 -6.91 3.32
C ALA A 48 5.70 -6.46 2.75
N LEU A 49 5.44 -6.85 1.51
CA LEU A 49 4.16 -6.65 0.84
C LEU A 49 3.52 -8.02 0.63
N LEU A 50 2.29 -8.19 1.10
CA LEU A 50 1.48 -9.37 0.84
C LEU A 50 0.58 -9.05 -0.35
N GLY A 51 0.75 -9.79 -1.44
CA GLY A 51 -0.12 -9.75 -2.60
C GLY A 51 -1.25 -10.77 -2.47
N ASP A 52 -2.40 -10.48 -3.06
CA ASP A 52 -3.44 -11.47 -3.23
C ASP A 52 -3.02 -12.49 -4.29
N LYS A 53 -3.48 -13.73 -4.13
CA LYS A 53 -3.24 -14.79 -5.10
C LYS A 53 -4.48 -14.91 -5.99
N GLY A 54 -4.35 -14.47 -7.23
CA GLY A 54 -5.28 -14.80 -8.32
C GLY A 54 -5.20 -16.26 -8.72
#